data_AF-A0A9N7RQV1-F1
#
_entry.id   AF-A0A9N7RQV1-F1
#
_cell.length_a   1.000
_cell.length_b   1.000
_cell.length_c   1.000
_cell.angle_alpha   90.00
_cell.angle_beta   90.00
_cell.angle_gamma   90.00
#
_symmetry.space_group_name_H-M   'P 1'
#
loop_
_entity.id
_entity.type
_entity.pdbx_description
1 polymer ?
#
loop_
_entity_poly.entity_id
_entity_poly.type
_entity_poly.pdbx_seq_one_letter_code
_entity_poly.pdbx_strand_id
1 'polypeptide(L)'
;MADQSRTVAAAKQLPVCVTGANGFIGSWMVKTLLEHGYTTIHLSLFPGSDHSHLFSLPGAASPAVSLVVHHADLLDAPAVDRAVEGCAGGGIFHVASPCTLEDPIDPQAELVDPAVKGTLNVLAAARKYKVRRVVLTSSISAMVPNPGWPIGMVVDESSWTDLDYCKLRQVTFFSVLH
;
A
#
# COMPACT_ATOMS: atom_id res chain seq x y z
N MET A 1 15.82 19.63 -47.31
CA MET A 1 16.25 19.63 -45.90
C MET A 1 15.23 18.82 -45.15
N ALA A 2 15.60 17.61 -44.73
CA ALA A 2 14.66 16.65 -44.15
C ALA A 2 14.35 17.00 -42.69
N ASP A 3 13.05 17.03 -42.42
CA ASP A 3 12.39 17.00 -41.13
C ASP A 3 12.93 15.86 -40.24
N GLN A 4 13.29 16.19 -39.00
CA GLN A 4 13.54 15.20 -37.94
C GLN A 4 12.71 15.59 -36.71
N SER A 5 11.39 15.44 -36.81
CA SER A 5 10.53 15.27 -35.64
C SER A 5 10.93 13.97 -34.91
N ARG A 6 11.80 14.06 -33.91
CA ARG A 6 12.04 12.97 -32.95
C ARG A 6 10.77 12.77 -32.13
N THR A 7 10.00 11.75 -32.45
CA THR A 7 9.02 11.15 -31.54
C THR A 7 9.79 10.59 -30.34
N VAL A 8 9.77 11.30 -29.23
CA VAL A 8 10.20 10.74 -27.94
C VAL A 8 9.13 9.71 -27.57
N ALA A 9 9.41 8.43 -27.75
CA ALA A 9 8.58 7.38 -27.19
C ALA A 9 8.46 7.64 -25.68
N ALA A 10 7.24 7.80 -25.17
CA ALA A 10 7.01 7.95 -23.74
C ALA A 10 7.69 6.77 -23.02
N ALA A 11 8.58 7.07 -22.07
CA ALA A 11 9.30 6.03 -21.34
C ALA A 11 8.27 5.11 -20.67
N LYS A 12 8.30 3.82 -21.00
CA LYS A 12 7.39 2.83 -20.43
C LYS A 12 7.57 2.83 -18.91
N GLN A 13 6.47 3.04 -18.18
CA GLN A 13 6.51 2.98 -16.72
C GLN A 13 6.94 1.58 -16.28
N LEU A 14 7.79 1.53 -15.25
CA LEU A 14 8.21 0.27 -14.65
C LEU A 14 7.03 -0.39 -13.92
N PRO A 15 7.02 -1.73 -13.80
CA PRO A 15 5.95 -2.43 -13.09
C PRO A 15 5.85 -1.99 -11.64
N VAL A 16 4.62 -1.97 -11.12
CA VAL A 16 4.35 -1.61 -9.72
C VAL A 16 3.45 -2.64 -9.06
N CYS A 17 3.66 -2.86 -7.76
CA CYS A 17 2.79 -3.67 -6.93
C CYS A 17 1.96 -2.78 -6.01
N VAL A 18 0.66 -3.06 -5.92
CA VAL A 18 -0.25 -2.45 -4.94
C VAL A 18 -0.72 -3.56 -4.02
N THR A 19 -0.35 -3.52 -2.75
CA THR A 19 -0.88 -4.46 -1.76
C THR A 19 -2.21 -3.94 -1.22
N GLY A 20 -3.20 -4.82 -1.06
CA GLY A 20 -4.56 -4.41 -0.68
C GLY A 20 -5.26 -3.68 -1.83
N ALA A 21 -4.97 -4.07 -3.07
CA ALA A 21 -5.41 -3.32 -4.25
C ALA A 21 -6.93 -3.25 -4.41
N ASN A 22 -7.67 -4.23 -3.86
CA ASN A 22 -9.14 -4.25 -3.87
C ASN A 22 -9.79 -3.54 -2.67
N GLY A 23 -8.99 -2.96 -1.77
CA GLY A 23 -9.49 -2.12 -0.69
C GLY A 23 -9.92 -0.73 -1.20
N PHE A 24 -10.56 0.06 -0.34
CA PHE A 24 -11.02 1.40 -0.68
C PHE A 24 -9.88 2.27 -1.27
N ILE A 25 -8.82 2.53 -0.50
CA ILE A 25 -7.67 3.32 -0.96
C ILE A 25 -6.93 2.61 -2.11
N GLY A 26 -6.82 1.28 -2.06
CA GLY A 26 -6.14 0.48 -3.07
C GLY A 26 -6.76 0.62 -4.46
N SER A 27 -8.08 0.58 -4.56
CA SER A 27 -8.79 0.68 -5.85
C SER A 27 -8.61 2.06 -6.49
N TRP A 28 -8.61 3.13 -5.70
CA TRP A 28 -8.28 4.48 -6.16
C TRP A 28 -6.81 4.59 -6.59
N MET A 29 -5.89 3.96 -5.86
CA MET A 29 -4.48 3.90 -6.27
C MET A 29 -4.33 3.21 -7.64
N VAL A 30 -4.98 2.07 -7.86
CA VAL A 30 -4.96 1.36 -9.16
C VAL A 30 -5.54 2.24 -10.26
N LYS A 31 -6.68 2.89 -10.02
CA LYS A 31 -7.30 3.83 -10.97
C LYS A 31 -6.33 4.96 -11.34
N THR A 32 -5.71 5.59 -10.34
CA THR A 32 -4.76 6.70 -10.57
C THR A 32 -3.53 6.22 -11.34
N LEU A 33 -2.99 5.04 -11.05
CA LEU A 33 -1.86 4.47 -11.81
C LEU A 33 -2.23 4.25 -13.28
N LEU A 34 -3.42 3.72 -13.57
CA LEU A 34 -3.91 3.56 -14.94
C LEU A 34 -4.03 4.91 -15.66
N GLU A 35 -4.57 5.94 -15.00
CA GLU A 35 -4.69 7.30 -15.54
C GLU A 35 -3.33 7.94 -15.84
N HIS A 36 -2.27 7.55 -15.14
CA HIS A 36 -0.90 8.02 -15.34
C HIS A 36 -0.07 7.12 -16.29
N GLY A 37 -0.72 6.20 -17.00
CA GLY A 37 -0.09 5.39 -18.03
C GLY A 37 0.74 4.22 -17.52
N TYR A 38 0.53 3.77 -16.27
CA TYR A 38 1.08 2.50 -15.81
C TYR A 38 0.37 1.34 -16.50
N THR A 39 1.15 0.51 -17.21
CA THR A 39 0.62 -0.60 -18.01
C THR A 39 0.76 -1.96 -17.33
N THR A 40 1.53 -2.07 -16.25
CA THR A 40 1.77 -3.34 -15.56
C THR A 40 1.64 -3.13 -14.06
N ILE A 41 0.52 -3.60 -13.50
CA ILE A 41 0.16 -3.41 -12.10
C ILE A 41 -0.09 -4.77 -11.47
N HIS A 42 0.71 -5.11 -10.47
CA HIS A 42 0.56 -6.30 -9.65
C HIS A 42 -0.42 -5.99 -8.51
N LEU A 43 -1.54 -6.69 -8.49
CA LEU A 43 -2.62 -6.54 -7.53
C LEU A 43 -2.44 -7.61 -6.44
N SER A 44 -1.83 -7.26 -5.31
CA SER A 44 -1.73 -8.15 -4.16
C SER A 44 -2.99 -8.00 -3.30
N LEU A 45 -3.73 -9.09 -3.14
CA LEU A 45 -5.06 -9.14 -2.52
C LEU A 45 -5.07 -10.16 -1.39
N PHE A 46 -5.86 -9.90 -0.34
CA PHE A 46 -6.11 -10.91 0.68
C PHE A 46 -6.82 -12.13 0.04
N PRO A 47 -6.42 -13.38 0.36
CA PRO A 47 -7.03 -14.57 -0.22
C PRO A 47 -8.56 -14.61 -0.04
N GLY A 48 -9.29 -14.95 -1.10
CA GLY A 48 -10.75 -15.04 -1.08
C GLY A 48 -11.51 -13.71 -1.17
N SER A 49 -10.83 -12.57 -1.26
CA SER A 49 -11.49 -11.26 -1.40
C SER A 49 -11.93 -10.95 -2.85
N ASP A 50 -13.10 -10.29 -3.00
CA ASP A 50 -13.59 -9.86 -4.31
C ASP A 50 -12.76 -8.69 -4.84
N HIS A 51 -12.46 -8.75 -6.14
CA HIS A 51 -11.65 -7.79 -6.86
C HIS A 51 -12.16 -7.53 -8.27
N SER A 52 -13.36 -8.03 -8.59
CA SER A 52 -14.01 -7.86 -9.90
C SER A 52 -14.10 -6.39 -10.33
N HIS A 53 -14.35 -5.50 -9.37
CA HIS A 53 -14.44 -4.06 -9.60
C HIS A 53 -13.14 -3.44 -10.18
N LEU A 54 -11.96 -4.01 -9.90
CA LEU A 54 -10.68 -3.49 -10.41
C LEU A 54 -10.58 -3.59 -11.93
N PHE A 55 -11.20 -4.62 -12.52
CA PHE A 55 -11.23 -4.82 -13.98
C PHE A 55 -12.27 -3.93 -14.68
N SER A 56 -13.19 -3.32 -13.93
CA SER A 56 -14.15 -2.34 -14.43
C SER A 56 -13.65 -0.90 -14.35
N LEU A 57 -12.43 -0.68 -13.82
CA LEU A 57 -11.85 0.65 -13.76
C LEU A 57 -11.56 1.21 -15.16
N PRO A 58 -11.72 2.52 -15.38
CA PRO A 58 -11.32 3.16 -16.63
C PRO A 58 -9.87 2.83 -16.99
N GLY A 59 -9.64 2.34 -18.21
CA GLY A 59 -8.32 1.93 -18.70
C GLY A 59 -7.91 0.49 -18.38
N ALA A 60 -8.57 -0.19 -17.44
CA ALA A 60 -8.23 -1.57 -17.06
C ALA A 60 -8.42 -2.57 -18.21
N ALA A 61 -9.42 -2.37 -19.07
CA ALA A 61 -9.71 -3.22 -20.22
C ALA A 61 -8.82 -2.94 -21.46
N SER A 62 -7.89 -1.99 -21.36
CA SER A 62 -6.97 -1.70 -22.47
C SER A 62 -6.08 -2.91 -22.76
N PRO A 63 -5.90 -3.30 -24.04
CA PRO A 63 -5.02 -4.43 -24.39
C PRO A 63 -3.54 -4.16 -24.07
N ALA A 64 -3.17 -2.90 -23.83
CA ALA A 64 -1.83 -2.52 -23.40
C ALA A 64 -1.63 -2.66 -21.88
N VAL A 65 -2.70 -2.85 -21.11
CA VAL A 65 -2.68 -2.95 -19.65
C VAL A 65 -2.69 -4.41 -19.22
N SER A 66 -1.85 -4.73 -18.25
CA SER A 66 -1.77 -6.02 -17.58
C SER A 66 -1.96 -5.81 -16.08
N LEU A 67 -3.13 -6.23 -15.59
CA LEU A 67 -3.43 -6.34 -14.17
C LEU A 67 -3.14 -7.78 -13.73
N VAL A 68 -2.09 -7.97 -12.94
CA VAL A 68 -1.63 -9.29 -12.50
C VAL A 68 -2.10 -9.54 -11.08
N VAL A 69 -3.05 -10.47 -10.91
CA VAL A 69 -3.62 -10.76 -9.59
C VAL A 69 -2.76 -11.74 -8.82
N HIS A 70 -2.47 -11.39 -7.56
CA HIS A 70 -1.78 -12.23 -6.58
C HIS A 70 -2.62 -12.34 -5.32
N HIS A 71 -3.08 -13.54 -5.00
CA HIS A 71 -3.65 -13.80 -3.68
C HIS A 71 -2.50 -14.01 -2.68
N ALA A 72 -2.31 -13.04 -1.80
CA ALA A 72 -1.22 -13.02 -0.84
C ALA A 72 -1.71 -12.45 0.49
N ASP A 73 -1.71 -13.30 1.51
CA ASP A 73 -1.71 -12.83 2.89
C ASP A 73 -0.33 -12.21 3.16
N LEU A 74 -0.30 -11.01 3.73
CA LEU A 74 0.96 -10.33 4.06
C LEU A 74 1.80 -11.10 5.07
N LEU A 75 1.20 -11.99 5.86
CA LEU A 75 1.91 -12.83 6.82
C LEU A 75 2.57 -14.06 6.16
N ASP A 76 2.17 -14.41 4.94
CA ASP A 76 2.80 -15.41 4.09
C ASP A 76 3.91 -14.76 3.25
N ALA A 77 5.13 -14.78 3.79
CA ALA A 77 6.30 -14.20 3.11
C ALA A 77 6.53 -14.77 1.69
N PRO A 78 6.46 -16.09 1.44
CA PRO A 78 6.48 -16.63 0.08
C PRO A 78 5.40 -16.07 -0.85
N ALA A 79 4.18 -15.82 -0.38
CA ALA A 79 3.12 -15.22 -1.21
C ALA A 79 3.41 -13.76 -1.54
N VAL A 80 3.87 -12.98 -0.55
CA VAL A 80 4.34 -11.60 -0.77
C VAL A 80 5.50 -11.55 -1.76
N ASP A 81 6.45 -12.47 -1.64
CA ASP A 81 7.62 -12.59 -2.50
C ASP A 81 7.22 -12.76 -3.98
N ARG A 82 6.27 -13.67 -4.27
CA ARG A 82 5.73 -13.87 -5.62
C ARG A 82 5.02 -12.63 -6.18
N ALA A 83 4.28 -11.90 -5.34
CA ALA A 83 3.60 -10.68 -5.76
C ALA A 83 4.59 -9.57 -6.17
N VAL A 84 5.70 -9.48 -5.45
CA VAL A 84 6.73 -8.44 -5.65
C VAL A 84 7.75 -8.80 -6.73
N GLU A 85 7.99 -10.08 -7.00
CA GLU A 85 9.01 -10.56 -7.96
C GLU A 85 8.91 -9.86 -9.33
N GLY A 86 7.71 -9.79 -9.92
CA GLY A 86 7.50 -9.14 -11.23
C GLY A 86 7.63 -7.60 -11.21
N CYS A 87 7.85 -7.01 -10.04
CA CYS A 87 8.12 -5.58 -9.86
C CYS A 87 9.59 -5.27 -9.62
N ALA A 88 10.50 -6.19 -9.94
CA ALA A 88 11.95 -5.97 -9.80
C ALA A 88 12.41 -4.68 -10.52
N GLY A 89 13.16 -3.84 -9.79
CA GLY A 89 13.57 -2.50 -10.27
C GLY A 89 12.47 -1.43 -10.33
N GLY A 90 11.20 -1.81 -10.15
CA GLY A 90 10.02 -0.96 -10.19
C GLY A 90 9.66 -0.33 -8.84
N GLY A 91 8.37 -0.37 -8.48
CA GLY A 91 7.85 0.24 -7.25
C GLY A 91 6.82 -0.60 -6.51
N ILE A 92 6.60 -0.28 -5.23
CA ILE A 92 5.52 -0.85 -4.42
C ILE A 92 4.75 0.28 -3.75
N PHE A 93 3.42 0.21 -3.80
CA PHE A 93 2.50 0.96 -2.95
C PHE A 93 1.92 -0.01 -1.91
N HIS A 94 2.44 0.06 -0.70
CA HIS A 94 2.01 -0.79 0.41
C HIS A 94 0.81 -0.14 1.09
N VAL A 95 -0.40 -0.58 0.73
CA VAL A 95 -1.68 -0.04 1.23
C VAL A 95 -2.38 -1.02 2.16
N ALA A 96 -2.22 -2.33 1.94
CA ALA A 96 -2.76 -3.35 2.82
C ALA A 96 -2.26 -3.20 4.26
N SER A 97 -3.21 -3.08 5.18
CA SER A 97 -3.02 -3.09 6.63
C SER A 97 -4.25 -3.76 7.24
N PRO A 98 -4.13 -4.44 8.40
CA PRO A 98 -5.29 -4.84 9.19
C PRO A 98 -6.16 -3.62 9.49
N CYS A 99 -7.43 -3.70 9.14
CA CYS A 99 -8.45 -2.72 9.47
C CYS A 99 -9.73 -3.49 9.82
N THR A 100 -10.09 -3.52 11.10
CA THR A 100 -11.34 -4.13 11.58
C THR A 100 -12.36 -3.04 11.90
N LEU A 101 -13.64 -3.32 11.67
CA LEU A 101 -14.74 -2.45 12.11
C LEU A 101 -15.12 -2.70 13.58
N GLU A 102 -14.73 -3.85 14.11
CA GLU A 102 -14.95 -4.22 15.51
C GLU A 102 -13.70 -3.88 16.33
N ASP A 103 -13.94 -3.51 17.60
CA ASP A 103 -12.86 -3.31 18.56
C ASP A 103 -12.15 -4.65 18.81
N PRO A 104 -10.84 -4.74 18.56
CA PRO A 104 -10.09 -5.97 18.77
C PRO A 104 -10.02 -6.31 20.25
N ILE A 105 -10.02 -7.61 20.56
CA ILE A 105 -9.88 -8.11 21.93
C ILE A 105 -8.43 -7.93 22.39
N ASP A 106 -7.49 -8.25 21.50
CA ASP A 106 -6.06 -8.01 21.65
C ASP A 106 -5.54 -7.15 20.48
N PRO A 107 -5.57 -5.81 20.63
CA PRO A 107 -4.97 -4.87 19.68
C PRO A 107 -3.57 -5.22 19.19
N GLN A 108 -2.74 -5.78 20.08
CA GLN A 108 -1.35 -6.06 19.79
C GLN A 108 -1.27 -7.24 18.82
N ALA A 109 -1.91 -8.36 19.17
CA ALA A 109 -1.88 -9.57 18.36
C ALA A 109 -2.71 -9.46 17.07
N GLU A 110 -3.82 -8.72 17.11
CA GLU A 110 -4.79 -8.65 15.99
C GLU A 110 -4.47 -7.55 14.98
N LEU A 111 -3.87 -6.43 15.41
CA LEU A 111 -3.62 -5.27 14.53
C LEU A 111 -2.13 -4.92 14.43
N VAL A 112 -1.45 -4.71 15.55
CA VAL A 112 -0.07 -4.18 15.55
C VAL A 112 0.91 -5.20 14.99
N ASP A 113 0.93 -6.43 15.53
CA ASP A 113 1.86 -7.47 15.10
C ASP A 113 1.67 -7.84 13.62
N PRO A 114 0.44 -8.00 13.09
CA PRO A 114 0.25 -8.28 11.68
C PRO A 114 0.63 -7.09 10.78
N ALA A 115 0.36 -5.85 11.19
CA ALA A 115 0.77 -4.66 10.42
C ALA A 115 2.30 -4.56 10.33
N VAL A 116 3.00 -4.74 11.45
CA VAL A 116 4.47 -4.70 11.51
C VAL A 116 5.06 -5.85 10.70
N LYS A 117 4.62 -7.09 10.94
CA LYS A 117 5.15 -8.27 10.25
C LYS A 117 4.87 -8.23 8.75
N GLY A 118 3.66 -7.84 8.35
CA GLY A 118 3.28 -7.67 6.95
C GLY A 118 4.15 -6.63 6.25
N THR A 119 4.36 -5.46 6.87
CA THR A 119 5.26 -4.42 6.35
C THR A 119 6.68 -4.94 6.19
N LEU A 120 7.22 -5.65 7.17
CA LEU A 120 8.57 -6.23 7.12
C LEU A 120 8.71 -7.26 6.00
N ASN A 121 7.69 -8.10 5.76
CA ASN A 121 7.68 -9.04 4.65
C ASN A 121 7.75 -8.33 3.29
N VAL A 122 6.97 -7.25 3.11
CA VAL A 122 7.00 -6.42 1.90
C VAL A 122 8.37 -5.78 1.70
N LEU A 123 8.95 -5.20 2.74
CA LEU A 123 10.28 -4.57 2.67
C LEU A 123 11.39 -5.60 2.39
N ALA A 124 11.28 -6.81 2.95
CA ALA A 124 12.22 -7.90 2.69
C ALA A 124 12.17 -8.33 1.21
N ALA A 125 10.97 -8.52 0.66
CA ALA A 125 10.78 -8.83 -0.76
C ALA A 125 11.26 -7.67 -1.66
N ALA A 126 10.93 -6.43 -1.31
CA ALA A 126 11.38 -5.24 -2.02
C ALA A 126 12.91 -5.18 -2.13
N ARG A 127 13.61 -5.44 -1.02
CA ARG A 127 15.07 -5.52 -0.98
C ARG A 127 15.60 -6.65 -1.86
N LYS A 128 15.01 -7.84 -1.78
CA LYS A 128 15.42 -9.02 -2.56
C LYS A 128 15.34 -8.74 -4.07
N TYR A 129 14.25 -8.13 -4.53
CA TYR A 129 14.01 -7.84 -5.94
C TYR A 129 14.50 -6.46 -6.39
N LYS A 130 15.28 -5.76 -5.55
CA LYS A 130 15.85 -4.44 -5.85
C LYS A 130 14.79 -3.44 -6.33
N VAL A 131 13.61 -3.48 -5.72
CA VAL A 131 12.55 -2.49 -5.96
C VAL A 131 13.11 -1.10 -5.65
N ARG A 132 12.91 -0.16 -6.57
CA ARG A 132 13.53 1.16 -6.48
C ARG A 132 12.86 2.06 -5.45
N ARG A 133 11.55 1.89 -5.22
CA ARG A 133 10.78 2.71 -4.29
C ARG A 133 9.65 1.92 -3.66
N VAL A 134 9.52 2.04 -2.34
CA VAL A 134 8.34 1.61 -1.59
C VAL A 134 7.67 2.85 -1.03
N VAL A 135 6.36 2.97 -1.22
CA VAL A 135 5.51 3.98 -0.61
C VAL A 135 4.60 3.26 0.38
N LEU A 136 4.69 3.61 1.66
CA LEU A 136 3.88 3.04 2.74
C LEU A 136 2.71 3.98 3.04
N THR A 137 1.49 3.46 3.01
CA THR A 137 0.32 4.20 3.51
C THR A 137 0.28 4.09 5.03
N SER A 138 0.68 5.17 5.70
CA SER A 138 0.51 5.32 7.16
C SER A 138 -0.80 6.08 7.49
N SER A 139 -0.97 6.46 8.75
CA SER A 139 -2.12 7.23 9.23
C SER A 139 -1.66 8.35 10.17
N ILE A 140 -2.50 9.38 10.31
CA ILE A 140 -2.31 10.44 11.32
C ILE A 140 -2.23 9.85 12.74
N SER A 141 -2.81 8.67 12.98
CA SER A 141 -2.72 7.94 14.25
C SER A 141 -1.29 7.53 14.63
N ALA A 142 -0.33 7.56 13.70
CA ALA A 142 1.09 7.36 14.00
C ALA A 142 1.77 8.64 14.54
N MET A 143 1.11 9.79 14.38
CA MET A 143 1.59 11.11 14.78
C MET A 143 0.89 11.62 16.05
N VAL A 144 -0.41 11.30 16.22
CA VAL A 144 -1.23 11.70 17.38
C VAL A 144 -2.08 10.51 17.87
N PRO A 145 -2.54 10.50 19.14
CA PRO A 145 -2.40 11.53 20.18
C PRO A 145 -1.03 11.53 20.88
N ASN A 146 -0.63 12.71 21.35
CA ASN A 146 0.49 12.85 22.28
C ASN A 146 0.10 13.89 23.36
N PRO A 147 -0.39 13.45 24.53
CA PRO A 147 -0.91 14.35 25.57
C PRO A 147 0.19 15.20 26.23
N GLY A 148 1.47 14.84 26.03
CA GLY A 148 2.61 15.61 26.53
C GLY A 148 2.89 16.87 25.70
N TRP A 149 2.23 17.06 24.55
CA TRP A 149 2.47 18.22 23.71
C TRP A 149 1.72 19.47 24.18
N PRO A 150 2.33 20.67 24.04
CA PRO A 150 1.66 21.93 24.31
C PRO A 150 0.41 22.14 23.44
N ILE A 151 -0.60 22.81 24.01
CA ILE A 151 -1.80 23.23 23.26
C ILE A 151 -1.38 24.15 22.11
N GLY A 152 -1.90 23.89 20.91
CA GLY A 152 -1.60 24.68 19.71
C GLY A 152 -0.29 24.33 19.01
N MET A 153 0.38 23.24 19.41
CA MET A 153 1.52 22.70 18.69
C MET A 153 1.10 22.26 17.27
N VAL A 154 1.91 22.64 16.28
CA VAL A 154 1.69 22.27 14.88
C VAL A 154 2.23 20.86 14.66
N VAL A 155 1.36 19.96 14.19
CA VAL A 155 1.73 18.59 13.83
C VAL A 155 2.39 18.59 12.45
N ASP A 156 3.61 18.05 12.37
CA ASP A 156 4.43 17.95 11.16
C ASP A 156 5.08 16.56 11.04
N GLU A 157 5.88 16.30 10.00
CA GLU A 157 6.50 14.99 9.75
C GLU A 157 7.49 14.51 10.84
N SER A 158 7.83 15.36 11.82
CA SER A 158 8.65 15.00 12.98
C SER A 158 7.82 14.55 14.19
N SER A 159 6.50 14.61 14.08
CA SER A 159 5.53 14.35 15.14
C SER A 159 5.22 12.85 15.29
N TRP A 160 5.25 12.34 16.52
CA TRP A 160 4.99 10.93 16.86
C TRP A 160 3.99 10.76 18.00
N THR A 161 3.11 9.76 17.86
CA THR A 161 2.15 9.34 18.87
C THR A 161 2.85 8.86 20.15
N ASP A 162 2.25 9.16 21.30
CA ASP A 162 2.67 8.60 22.58
C ASP A 162 2.18 7.15 22.72
N LEU A 163 3.12 6.20 22.61
CA LEU A 163 2.82 4.77 22.66
C LEU A 163 2.36 4.31 24.05
N ASP A 164 2.84 4.93 25.12
CA ASP A 164 2.45 4.55 26.48
C ASP A 164 1.03 5.02 26.76
N TYR A 165 0.68 6.21 26.27
CA TYR A 165 -0.70 6.69 26.29
C TYR A 165 -1.65 5.76 25.53
N CYS A 166 -1.29 5.32 24.32
CA CYS A 166 -2.12 4.41 23.53
C CYS A 166 -2.34 3.06 24.22
N LYS A 167 -1.29 2.48 24.81
CA LYS A 167 -1.39 1.22 25.57
C LYS A 167 -2.31 1.35 26.77
N LEU A 168 -2.17 2.42 27.55
CA LEU A 168 -2.97 2.66 28.76
C LEU A 168 -4.47 2.79 28.47
N ARG A 169 -4.82 3.35 27.30
CA ARG A 169 -6.21 3.63 26.93
C ARG A 169 -6.83 2.59 26.01
N GLN A 170 -6.07 1.55 25.63
CA GLN A 170 -6.42 0.62 24.55
C GLN A 170 -6.89 1.34 23.27
N VAL A 171 -6.37 2.54 23.02
CA VAL A 171 -6.73 3.31 21.81
C VAL A 171 -5.98 2.68 20.66
N THR A 172 -6.72 1.92 19.85
CA THR A 172 -6.21 1.32 18.63
C THR A 172 -6.08 2.35 17.52
N PHE A 173 -5.00 2.22 16.75
CA PHE A 173 -4.57 3.10 15.66
C PHE A 173 -5.63 3.35 14.56
N PHE A 174 -6.76 2.65 14.58
CA PHE A 174 -7.82 2.70 13.57
C PHE A 174 -9.16 3.28 14.06
N SER A 175 -9.26 3.71 15.32
CA SER A 175 -10.49 4.32 15.87
C SER A 175 -10.87 5.69 15.23
N VAL A 176 -10.07 6.21 14.30
CA VAL A 176 -10.23 7.54 13.68
C VAL A 176 -10.83 7.51 12.27
N LEU A 177 -11.36 6.36 11.80
CA LEU A 177 -12.05 6.24 10.50
C LEU A 177 -13.56 5.94 10.65
N HIS A 178 -14.19 6.47 11.70
CA HIS A 178 -15.65 6.52 11.82
C HIS A 178 -16.20 7.85 11.33
#